data_AF-A0A178A845-F1
#
_entry.id   AF-A0A178A845-F1
#
_cell.length_a   1.000
_cell.length_b   1.000
_cell.length_c   1.000
_cell.angle_alpha   90.00
_cell.angle_beta   90.00
_cell.angle_gamma   90.00
#
_symmetry.space_group_name_H-M   'P 1'
#
loop_
_entity.id
_entity.type
_entity.pdbx_description
1 polymer ?
#
loop_
_entity_poly.entity_id
_entity_poly.type
_entity_poly.pdbx_seq_one_letter_code
_entity_poly.pdbx_strand_id
1 'polypeptide(L)'
;MNQNEVISILECQMDDMTGEALGFAMEKLLEAGALDVYHTPIYMKKSRPGVLLTTLAPKKLESTLTNILLEETTTLGVRASASTRTILERKIVTVDTPYGPIRTKQAIKDGRIIRALPEYEDVKRVAREHNLPFQKVYRAVLDTKHE
;
A
#
# COMPACT_ATOMS: atom_id res chain seq x y z
N MET A 1 13.46 15.80 8.58
CA MET A 1 12.55 16.73 7.88
C MET A 1 11.49 15.91 7.20
N ASN A 2 10.21 16.18 7.44
CA ASN A 2 9.15 15.52 6.68
C ASN A 2 9.19 16.00 5.23
N GLN A 3 9.12 15.06 4.28
CA GLN A 3 9.04 15.43 2.87
C GLN A 3 7.57 15.66 2.49
N ASN A 4 7.29 16.85 1.97
CA ASN A 4 6.03 17.14 1.30
C ASN A 4 6.15 16.66 -0.15
N GLU A 5 5.35 15.68 -0.53
CA GLU A 5 5.30 15.14 -1.88
C GLU A 5 3.92 15.40 -2.47
N VAL A 6 3.86 15.86 -3.72
CA VAL A 6 2.62 15.91 -4.49
C VAL A 6 2.42 14.59 -5.19
N ILE A 7 1.29 13.95 -4.93
CA ILE A 7 0.83 12.73 -5.58
C ILE A 7 -0.45 13.00 -6.37
N SER A 8 -0.81 12.04 -7.23
CA SER A 8 -2.07 12.06 -7.96
C SER A 8 -3.03 11.05 -7.34
N ILE A 9 -4.29 11.43 -7.25
CA ILE A 9 -5.40 10.54 -6.90
C ILE A 9 -6.20 10.35 -8.19
N LEU A 10 -6.19 9.12 -8.70
CA LEU A 10 -6.91 8.72 -9.91
C LEU A 10 -8.14 7.94 -9.53
N GLU A 11 -9.29 8.30 -10.09
CA GLU A 11 -10.58 7.74 -9.71
C GLU A 11 -11.45 7.42 -10.91
N CYS A 12 -12.02 6.23 -10.91
CA CYS A 12 -13.07 5.81 -11.84
C CYS A 12 -14.15 4.98 -11.12
N GLN A 13 -15.36 5.00 -11.65
CA GLN A 13 -16.51 4.31 -11.08
C GLN A 13 -17.06 3.33 -12.10
N MET A 14 -17.29 2.08 -11.71
CA MET A 14 -17.85 1.04 -12.57
C MET A 14 -18.97 0.28 -11.84
N ASP A 15 -20.05 -0.03 -12.57
CA ASP A 15 -21.19 -0.85 -12.13
C ASP A 15 -21.36 -2.14 -12.94
N ASP A 16 -20.43 -2.42 -13.86
CA ASP A 16 -20.51 -3.46 -14.89
C ASP A 16 -19.27 -4.39 -14.94
N MET A 17 -18.45 -4.39 -13.88
CA MET A 17 -17.29 -5.28 -13.74
C MET A 17 -17.46 -6.30 -12.61
N THR A 18 -16.84 -7.46 -12.78
CA THR A 18 -16.74 -8.49 -11.74
C THR A 18 -15.64 -8.16 -10.74
N GLY A 19 -15.73 -8.74 -9.54
CA GLY A 19 -14.66 -8.63 -8.52
C GLY A 19 -13.32 -9.23 -8.98
N GLU A 20 -13.34 -10.27 -9.81
CA GLU A 20 -12.14 -10.88 -10.38
C GLU A 20 -11.40 -9.92 -11.32
N ALA A 21 -12.13 -9.25 -12.22
CA ALA A 21 -11.55 -8.27 -13.13
C ALA A 21 -11.01 -7.04 -12.38
N LEU A 22 -11.71 -6.60 -11.33
CA LEU A 22 -11.24 -5.54 -10.44
C LEU A 22 -9.95 -5.95 -9.70
N GLY A 23 -9.85 -7.20 -9.25
CA GLY A 23 -8.65 -7.75 -8.62
C GLY A 23 -7.45 -7.73 -9.58
N PHE A 24 -7.65 -8.18 -10.81
CA PHE A 24 -6.60 -8.15 -11.84
C PHE A 24 -6.12 -6.73 -12.16
N ALA A 25 -7.05 -5.78 -12.33
CA ALA A 25 -6.71 -4.38 -12.56
C ALA A 25 -5.89 -3.79 -11.39
N MET A 26 -6.27 -4.11 -10.14
CA MET A 26 -5.53 -3.72 -8.95
C MET A 26 -4.09 -4.26 -8.96
N GLU A 27 -3.89 -5.53 -9.30
CA GLU A 27 -2.55 -6.13 -9.40
C GLU A 27 -1.70 -5.39 -10.44
N LYS A 28 -2.23 -5.16 -11.64
CA LYS A 28 -1.55 -4.41 -12.71
C LYS A 28 -1.12 -3.01 -12.28
N LEU A 29 -1.99 -2.29 -11.59
CA LEU A 29 -1.70 -0.93 -11.10
C LEU A 29 -0.59 -0.93 -10.04
N LEU A 30 -0.61 -1.89 -9.11
CA LEU A 30 0.43 -2.05 -8.09
C LEU A 30 1.77 -2.44 -8.72
N GLU A 31 1.78 -3.37 -9.68
CA GLU A 31 2.97 -3.76 -10.45
C GLU A 31 3.57 -2.58 -11.24
N ALA A 32 2.72 -1.71 -11.79
CA ALA A 32 3.13 -0.51 -12.51
C ALA A 32 3.63 0.62 -11.60
N GLY A 33 3.60 0.45 -10.28
CA GLY A 33 4.16 1.40 -9.31
C GLY A 33 3.16 2.38 -8.72
N ALA A 34 1.86 2.05 -8.71
CA ALA A 34 0.91 2.73 -7.84
C ALA A 34 1.40 2.70 -6.38
N LEU A 35 1.18 3.80 -5.66
CA LEU A 35 1.52 3.91 -4.24
C LEU A 35 0.54 3.13 -3.37
N ASP A 36 -0.72 3.12 -3.78
CA ASP A 36 -1.81 2.37 -3.16
C ASP A 36 -2.98 2.25 -4.14
N VAL A 37 -3.80 1.22 -3.99
CA VAL A 37 -5.01 1.00 -4.78
C VAL A 37 -6.07 0.43 -3.84
N TYR A 38 -7.28 0.97 -3.89
CA TYR A 38 -8.38 0.44 -3.08
C TYR A 38 -9.74 0.62 -3.77
N HIS A 39 -10.71 -0.16 -3.29
CA HIS A 39 -12.08 -0.17 -3.77
C HIS A 39 -13.02 0.37 -2.69
N THR A 40 -13.94 1.26 -3.09
CA THR A 40 -15.02 1.73 -2.23
C THR A 40 -16.37 1.32 -2.83
N PRO A 41 -17.21 0.55 -2.13
CA PRO A 41 -18.53 0.20 -2.62
C PRO A 41 -19.42 1.45 -2.67
N ILE A 42 -20.12 1.64 -3.78
CA ILE A 42 -20.98 2.79 -4.03
C ILE A 42 -22.31 2.36 -4.66
N TYR A 43 -23.31 3.23 -4.61
CA TYR A 43 -24.49 3.13 -5.46
C TYR A 43 -24.43 4.18 -6.56
N MET A 44 -24.74 3.75 -7.78
CA MET A 44 -24.75 4.57 -8.98
C MET A 44 -26.19 4.79 -9.47
N LYS A 45 -26.35 5.61 -10.52
CA LYS A 45 -27.66 5.87 -11.16
C LYS A 45 -28.40 4.57 -11.47
N LYS A 46 -29.73 4.62 -11.51
CA LYS A 46 -30.60 3.43 -11.68
C LYS A 46 -30.44 2.40 -10.56
N SER A 47 -30.06 2.85 -9.36
CA SER A 47 -29.90 2.03 -8.16
C SER A 47 -28.94 0.84 -8.33
N ARG A 48 -27.92 1.00 -9.16
CA ARG A 48 -26.95 -0.06 -9.44
C ARG A 48 -25.84 -0.04 -8.40
N PRO A 49 -25.55 -1.16 -7.72
CA PRO A 49 -24.32 -1.32 -6.95
C PRO A 49 -23.11 -1.20 -7.88
N GLY A 50 -22.08 -0.49 -7.44
CA GLY A 50 -20.84 -0.32 -8.18
C GLY A 50 -19.64 -0.11 -7.26
N VAL A 51 -18.49 0.14 -7.86
CA VAL A 51 -17.21 0.34 -7.17
C VAL A 51 -16.59 1.65 -7.65
N LEU A 52 -16.15 2.47 -6.70
CA LEU A 52 -15.15 3.51 -6.94
C LEU A 52 -13.77 2.87 -6.74
N LEU A 53 -12.99 2.79 -7.82
CA LEU A 53 -11.59 2.41 -7.75
C LEU A 53 -10.76 3.69 -7.60
N THR A 54 -10.00 3.77 -6.51
CA THR A 54 -9.08 4.88 -6.25
C THR A 54 -7.64 4.38 -6.31
N THR A 55 -6.82 5.03 -7.12
CA THR A 55 -5.38 4.76 -7.26
C THR A 55 -4.59 5.97 -6.80
N LEU A 56 -3.75 5.79 -5.79
CA LEU A 56 -2.75 6.79 -5.39
C LEU A 56 -1.50 6.58 -6.24
N ALA A 57 -1.08 7.60 -6.97
CA ALA A 57 -0.03 7.51 -7.96
C ALA A 57 1.10 8.52 -7.68
N PRO A 58 2.38 8.16 -7.86
CA PRO A 58 3.42 9.16 -7.98
C PRO A 58 3.08 10.07 -9.15
N LYS A 59 3.26 11.40 -9.02
CA LYS A 59 2.84 12.35 -10.07
C LYS A 59 3.43 12.02 -11.45
N LYS A 60 4.66 11.49 -11.48
CA LYS A 60 5.36 11.05 -12.70
C LYS A 60 4.75 9.83 -13.41
N LEU A 61 3.93 9.03 -12.72
CA LEU A 61 3.28 7.83 -13.27
C LEU A 61 1.79 8.03 -13.57
N GLU A 62 1.27 9.25 -13.39
CA GLU A 62 -0.15 9.58 -13.59
C GLU A 62 -0.67 9.10 -14.94
N SER A 63 0.03 9.43 -16.04
CA SER A 63 -0.39 9.05 -17.39
C SER A 63 -0.34 7.54 -17.61
N THR A 64 0.71 6.86 -17.13
CA THR A 64 0.85 5.41 -17.24
C THR A 64 -0.29 4.69 -16.52
N LEU A 65 -0.58 5.07 -15.28
CA LEU A 65 -1.62 4.44 -14.47
C LEU A 65 -3.02 4.79 -14.99
N THR A 66 -3.21 5.99 -15.55
CA THR A 66 -4.45 6.36 -16.24
C THR A 66 -4.72 5.46 -17.45
N ASN A 67 -3.69 5.16 -18.25
CA ASN A 67 -3.85 4.26 -19.39
C ASN A 67 -4.20 2.84 -18.96
N ILE A 68 -3.56 2.31 -17.91
CA ILE A 68 -3.91 1.00 -17.35
C ILE A 68 -5.37 0.97 -16.90
N LEU A 69 -5.86 2.02 -16.22
CA LEU A 69 -7.27 2.11 -15.82
C LEU A 69 -8.21 2.10 -17.04
N LEU A 70 -7.84 2.76 -18.13
CA LEU A 70 -8.67 2.80 -19.35
C LEU A 70 -8.63 1.49 -20.16
N GLU A 71 -7.54 0.74 -20.08
CA GLU A 71 -7.34 -0.52 -20.83
C GLU A 71 -7.89 -1.74 -20.06
N GLU A 72 -7.68 -1.79 -18.74
CA GLU A 72 -8.00 -2.95 -17.91
C GLU A 72 -9.39 -2.86 -17.26
N THR A 73 -10.12 -1.74 -17.47
CA THR A 73 -11.46 -1.55 -16.91
C THR A 73 -12.49 -1.13 -17.97
N THR A 74 -13.77 -1.21 -17.61
CA THR A 74 -14.87 -0.73 -18.45
C THR A 74 -15.06 0.79 -18.39
N THR A 75 -14.27 1.52 -17.58
CA THR A 75 -14.44 2.97 -17.44
C THR A 75 -14.15 3.68 -18.76
N LEU A 76 -14.97 4.68 -19.08
CA LEU A 76 -14.75 5.55 -20.24
C LEU A 76 -13.91 6.78 -19.90
N GLY A 77 -13.53 6.94 -18.63
CA GLY A 77 -12.75 8.09 -18.19
C GLY A 77 -12.23 7.92 -16.76
N VAL A 78 -11.16 8.64 -16.47
CA VAL A 78 -10.53 8.70 -15.16
C VAL A 78 -10.46 10.15 -14.73
N ARG A 79 -10.86 10.44 -13.49
CA ARG A 79 -10.67 11.75 -12.88
C ARG A 79 -9.35 11.76 -12.13
N ALA A 80 -8.59 12.83 -12.28
CA ALA A 80 -7.33 13.02 -11.57
C ALA A 80 -7.42 14.26 -10.67
N SER A 81 -6.91 14.15 -9.45
CA SER A 81 -6.68 15.30 -8.57
C SER A 81 -5.28 15.23 -7.97
N ALA A 82 -4.70 16.39 -7.66
CA ALA A 82 -3.41 16.45 -6.98
C ALA A 82 -3.63 16.53 -5.46
N SER A 83 -2.82 15.81 -4.71
CA SER A 83 -2.83 15.86 -3.25
C SER A 83 -1.40 15.97 -2.72
N THR A 84 -1.19 16.84 -1.74
CA THR A 84 0.08 16.94 -1.03
C THR A 84 0.04 16.02 0.18
N ARG A 85 1.05 15.16 0.32
CA ARG A 85 1.22 14.30 1.49
C ARG A 85 2.49 14.60 2.25
N THR A 86 2.41 14.48 3.56
CA THR A 86 3.55 14.54 4.48
C THR A 86 3.98 13.13 4.81
N ILE A 87 5.24 12.78 4.53
CA ILE A 87 5.76 11.44 4.78
C ILE A 87 6.92 11.50 5.76
N LEU A 88 6.98 10.50 6.64
CA LEU A 88 8.13 10.25 7.50
C LEU A 88 9.27 9.65 6.68
N GLU A 89 10.49 10.02 7.04
CA GLU A 89 11.66 9.28 6.57
C GLU A 89 11.54 7.83 7.04
N ARG A 90 11.85 6.89 6.15
CA ARG A 90 11.75 5.46 6.43
C ARG A 90 13.07 4.77 6.13
N LYS A 91 13.50 3.91 7.03
CA LYS A 91 14.66 3.04 6.85
C LYS A 91 14.23 1.60 7.09
N ILE A 92 14.64 0.70 6.21
CA ILE A 92 14.51 -0.74 6.46
C ILE A 92 15.83 -1.18 7.07
N VAL A 93 15.77 -1.72 8.29
CA VAL A 93 16.90 -2.34 8.98
C VAL A 93 16.57 -3.80 9.24
N THR A 94 17.59 -4.63 9.41
CA THR A 94 17.41 -6.00 9.90
C THR A 94 17.65 -6.01 11.40
N VAL A 95 16.72 -6.61 12.15
CA VAL A 95 16.84 -6.81 13.60
C VAL A 95 17.04 -8.30 13.84
N ASP A 96 18.13 -8.65 14.52
CA ASP A 96 18.37 -10.02 14.94
C ASP A 96 17.49 -10.35 16.16
N THR A 97 16.76 -11.45 16.06
CA THR A 97 15.92 -11.97 17.14
C THR A 97 16.34 -13.40 17.49
N PRO A 98 15.88 -13.95 18.63
CA PRO A 98 16.09 -15.37 18.95
C PRO A 98 15.54 -16.35 17.89
N TYR A 99 14.70 -15.88 16.97
CA TYR A 99 14.07 -16.66 15.90
C TYR A 99 14.65 -16.31 14.51
N GLY A 100 15.76 -15.58 14.46
CA GLY A 100 16.42 -15.16 13.24
C GLY A 100 16.19 -13.70 12.85
N PRO A 101 16.77 -13.27 11.72
CA PRO A 101 16.73 -11.88 11.27
C PRO A 101 15.35 -11.51 10.72
N ILE A 102 14.84 -10.36 11.15
CA ILE A 102 13.57 -9.80 10.69
C ILE A 102 13.76 -8.37 10.21
N ARG A 103 13.38 -8.09 8.95
CA ARG A 103 13.36 -6.71 8.45
C ARG A 103 12.35 -5.89 9.23
N THR A 104 12.72 -4.66 9.53
CA THR A 104 11.95 -3.75 10.37
C THR A 104 11.93 -2.37 9.72
N LYS A 105 10.71 -1.87 9.49
CA LYS A 105 10.47 -0.53 8.95
C LYS A 105 10.54 0.48 10.09
N GLN A 106 11.63 1.23 10.17
CA GLN A 106 11.79 2.35 11.09
C GLN A 106 11.20 3.62 10.47
N ALA A 107 10.33 4.28 11.21
CA ALA A 107 9.81 5.60 10.89
C ALA A 107 10.61 6.65 11.68
N ILE A 108 11.22 7.58 10.96
CA ILE A 108 12.16 8.57 11.47
C ILE A 108 11.53 9.95 11.35
N LYS A 109 11.55 10.69 12.46
CA LYS A 109 11.10 12.08 12.54
C LYS A 109 12.20 12.89 13.22
N ASP A 110 12.65 13.96 12.57
CA ASP A 110 13.69 14.86 13.09
C ASP A 110 14.95 14.14 13.59
N GLY A 111 15.40 13.14 12.80
CA GLY A 111 16.58 12.32 13.11
C GLY A 111 16.37 11.26 14.20
N ARG A 112 15.17 11.13 14.75
CA ARG A 112 14.84 10.15 15.80
C ARG A 112 13.90 9.08 15.28
N ILE A 113 14.18 7.82 15.62
CA ILE A 113 13.25 6.72 15.37
C ILE A 113 12.08 6.89 16.34
N ILE A 114 10.88 7.11 15.80
CA ILE A 114 9.66 7.25 16.60
C ILE A 114 8.81 5.98 16.61
N ARG A 115 9.06 5.07 15.67
CA ARG A 115 8.35 3.79 15.54
C ARG A 115 9.20 2.81 14.72
N ALA A 116 9.19 1.55 15.11
CA ALA A 116 9.78 0.45 14.36
C ALA A 116 8.73 -0.66 14.22
N LEU A 117 8.40 -1.04 12.98
CA LEU A 117 7.39 -2.08 12.70
C LEU A 117 8.04 -3.24 11.95
N PRO A 118 7.99 -4.47 12.49
CA PRO A 118 8.44 -5.67 11.79
C PRO A 118 7.74 -5.83 10.43
N GLU A 119 8.47 -6.32 9.43
CA GLU A 119 7.90 -6.71 8.15
C GLU A 119 7.00 -7.94 8.35
N TYR A 120 5.75 -7.84 7.91
CA TYR A 120 4.74 -8.88 8.06
C TYR A 120 5.15 -10.24 7.46
N GLU A 121 5.67 -10.26 6.24
CA GLU A 121 6.06 -11.50 5.55
C GLU A 121 7.26 -12.15 6.25
N ASP A 122 8.20 -11.37 6.81
CA ASP A 122 9.30 -11.93 7.60
C ASP A 122 8.79 -12.54 8.92
N VAL A 123 7.92 -11.84 9.65
CA VAL A 123 7.32 -12.36 10.89
C VAL A 123 6.50 -13.61 10.62
N LYS A 124 5.69 -13.61 9.55
CA LYS A 124 4.88 -14.76 9.12
C LYS A 124 5.76 -15.95 8.72
N ARG A 125 6.84 -15.72 7.98
CA ARG A 125 7.82 -16.76 7.62
C ARG A 125 8.46 -17.38 8.86
N VAL A 126 9.03 -16.55 9.73
CA VAL A 126 9.68 -16.99 10.98
C VAL A 126 8.70 -17.70 11.92
N ALA A 127 7.47 -17.19 12.04
CA ALA A 127 6.42 -17.82 12.84
C ALA A 127 6.09 -19.23 12.33
N ARG A 128 6.06 -19.44 11.01
CA ARG A 128 5.84 -20.77 10.41
C ARG A 128 7.04 -21.69 10.60
N GLU A 129 8.25 -21.22 10.32
CA GLU A 129 9.49 -22.00 10.44
C GLU A 129 9.71 -22.51 11.86
N HIS A 130 9.40 -21.69 12.87
CA HIS A 130 9.58 -22.04 14.29
C HIS A 130 8.31 -22.57 14.98
N ASN A 131 7.19 -22.70 14.25
CA ASN A 131 5.88 -23.07 14.80
C ASN A 131 5.47 -22.22 16.01
N LEU A 132 5.61 -20.89 15.89
CA LEU A 132 5.31 -19.92 16.94
C LEU A 132 4.10 -19.03 16.58
N PRO A 133 3.38 -18.51 17.59
CA PRO A 133 2.37 -17.49 17.35
C PRO A 133 2.98 -16.22 16.74
N PHE A 134 2.32 -15.63 15.74
CA PHE A 134 2.75 -14.40 15.07
C PHE A 134 3.13 -13.30 16.08
N GLN A 135 2.28 -13.08 17.09
CA GLN A 135 2.50 -12.03 18.09
C GLN A 135 3.75 -12.24 18.94
N LYS A 136 4.18 -13.50 19.14
CA LYS A 136 5.42 -13.81 19.87
C LYS A 136 6.65 -13.41 19.06
N VAL A 137 6.65 -13.70 17.77
CA VAL A 137 7.73 -13.30 16.85
C VAL A 137 7.74 -11.78 16.65
N TYR A 138 6.55 -11.18 16.48
CA TYR A 138 6.40 -9.73 16.32
C TYR A 138 6.96 -8.95 17.51
N ARG A 139 6.64 -9.36 18.75
CA ARG A 139 7.14 -8.72 19.97
C ARG A 139 8.64 -8.91 20.18
N ALA A 140 9.20 -10.04 19.77
CA ALA A 140 10.65 -10.26 19.87
C ALA A 140 11.47 -9.22 19.12
N VAL A 141 10.93 -8.61 18.06
CA VAL A 141 11.57 -7.47 17.37
C VAL A 141 11.40 -6.17 18.16
N LEU A 142 10.22 -5.94 18.75
CA LEU A 142 9.93 -4.72 19.51
C LEU A 142 10.70 -4.64 20.84
N ASP A 143 10.96 -5.79 21.45
CA ASP A 143 11.68 -5.90 22.71
C ASP A 143 13.20 -5.81 22.52
N THR A 144 13.70 -6.04 21.29
CA THR A 144 15.10 -5.82 20.93
C THR A 144 15.39 -4.33 20.88
N LYS A 145 16.26 -3.84 21.77
CA LYS A 145 16.68 -2.44 21.78
C LYS A 145 17.29 -2.06 20.42
N HIS A 146 16.76 -1.03 19.81
CA HIS A 146 17.35 -0.41 18.63
C HIS A 146 18.39 0.61 19.11
N GLU A 147 19.68 0.32 18.95
CA GLU A 147 20.77 1.28 19.11
C GLU A 147 20.87 2.25 17.94
#